data_AF-A0A2P6PDF4-F1
#
_entry.id   AF-A0A2P6PDF4-F1
#
_cell.length_a   1.000
_cell.length_b   1.000
_cell.length_c   1.000
_cell.angle_alpha   90.00
_cell.angle_beta   90.00
_cell.angle_gamma   90.00
#
_symmetry.space_group_name_H-M   'P 1'
#
loop_
_entity.id
_entity.type
_entity.pdbx_description
1 polymer ?
#
loop_
_entity_poly.entity_id
_entity_poly.type
_entity_poly.pdbx_seq_one_letter_code
_entity_poly.pdbx_strand_id
1 'polypeptide(L)'
;MNAVLLAEDLKVAWRVKVNEKGIVQCEEISKYAKGLIEGDERRVLKKNMMEMKEASQLALSQDGSSTKSLSEVANIWKEHKN
;
A
#
# COMPACT_ATOMS: atom_id res chain seq x y z
N MET A 1 9.05 -8.37 4.75
CA MET A 1 9.07 -6.98 5.27
C MET A 1 7.82 -6.21 4.85
N ASN A 2 7.51 -6.08 3.56
CA ASN A 2 6.36 -5.29 3.07
C ASN A 2 5.01 -5.70 3.67
N ALA A 3 4.75 -7.00 3.82
CA ALA A 3 3.49 -7.49 4.39
C ALA A 3 3.24 -7.05 5.84
N VAL A 4 4.31 -6.87 6.63
CA VAL A 4 4.22 -6.37 8.02
C VAL A 4 3.84 -4.89 7.98
N LEU A 5 4.58 -4.07 7.22
CA LEU A 5 4.30 -2.64 7.04
C LEU A 5 2.86 -2.38 6.57
N LEU A 6 2.39 -3.12 5.56
CA LEU A 6 1.07 -2.92 4.97
C LEU A 6 -0.07 -3.32 5.91
N ALA A 7 0.12 -4.37 6.72
CA ALA A 7 -0.93 -4.91 7.58
C ALA A 7 -0.93 -4.28 8.98
N GLU A 8 0.24 -4.07 9.58
CA GLU A 8 0.37 -3.66 10.98
C GLU A 8 0.42 -2.13 11.11
N ASP A 9 1.25 -1.46 10.31
CA ASP A 9 1.44 0.00 10.41
C ASP A 9 0.40 0.76 9.58
N LEU A 10 0.34 0.47 8.27
CA LEU A 10 -0.52 1.19 7.34
C LEU A 10 -1.98 0.72 7.39
N LYS A 11 -2.23 -0.50 7.91
CA LYS A 11 -3.57 -1.09 8.06
C LYS A 11 -4.39 -1.03 6.76
N VAL A 12 -3.73 -1.25 5.63
CA VAL A 12 -4.33 -1.30 4.28
C VAL A 12 -4.42 -2.72 3.72
N ALA A 13 -3.87 -3.71 4.44
CA ALA A 13 -3.86 -5.10 4.04
C ALA A 13 -4.18 -6.02 5.23
N TRP A 14 -4.59 -7.25 4.92
CA TRP A 14 -4.77 -8.29 5.91
C TRP A 14 -3.83 -9.46 5.62
N ARG A 15 -3.07 -9.87 6.63
CA ARG A 15 -2.08 -10.93 6.51
C ARG A 15 -2.66 -12.27 7.00
N VAL A 16 -2.78 -13.23 6.08
CA VAL A 16 -3.22 -14.60 6.40
C VAL A 16 -2.24 -15.27 7.37
N LYS A 17 -2.78 -16.10 8.27
CA LYS A 17 -1.97 -16.89 9.20
C LYS A 17 -1.44 -18.15 8.51
N VAL A 18 -0.23 -18.49 8.88
CA VAL A 18 0.49 -19.66 8.38
C VAL A 18 0.57 -20.66 9.53
N ASN A 19 0.40 -21.95 9.24
CA ASN A 19 0.57 -23.00 10.24
C ASN A 19 2.06 -23.30 10.53
N GLU A 20 2.32 -24.21 11.47
CA GLU A 20 3.68 -24.62 11.86
C GLU A 20 4.52 -25.19 10.71
N LYS A 21 3.87 -25.71 9.66
CA LYS A 21 4.52 -26.26 8.47
C LYS A 21 4.80 -25.20 7.40
N GLY A 22 4.52 -23.93 7.67
CA GLY A 22 4.69 -22.86 6.68
C GLY A 22 3.57 -22.83 5.63
N ILE A 23 2.44 -23.51 5.84
CA ILE A 23 1.33 -23.63 4.88
C ILE A 23 0.13 -22.80 5.36
N VAL A 24 -0.48 -22.05 4.44
CA VAL A 24 -1.78 -21.41 4.67
C VAL A 24 -2.88 -22.42 4.33
N GLN A 25 -3.75 -22.71 5.30
CA GLN A 25 -4.86 -23.64 5.12
C GLN A 25 -6.02 -22.97 4.35
N CYS A 26 -6.86 -23.77 3.68
CA CYS A 26 -7.96 -23.22 2.87
C CYS A 26 -9.02 -22.52 3.74
N GLU A 27 -9.18 -22.94 4.99
CA GLU A 27 -10.06 -22.32 5.98
C GLU A 27 -9.59 -20.90 6.30
N GLU A 28 -8.29 -20.70 6.49
CA GLU A 28 -7.70 -19.38 6.72
C GLU A 28 -7.87 -18.48 5.49
N ILE A 29 -7.65 -19.01 4.27
CA ILE A 29 -7.90 -18.24 3.04
C ILE A 29 -9.38 -17.83 2.96
N SER A 30 -10.31 -18.76 3.19
CA SER A 30 -11.74 -18.48 3.11
C SER A 30 -12.18 -17.44 4.13
N LYS A 31 -11.73 -17.56 5.38
CA LYS A 31 -12.03 -16.62 6.46
C LYS A 31 -11.58 -15.20 6.11
N TYR A 32 -10.34 -15.04 5.67
CA TYR A 32 -9.78 -13.73 5.37
C TYR A 32 -10.39 -13.13 4.10
N ALA A 33 -10.66 -13.94 3.07
CA ALA A 33 -11.36 -13.49 1.86
C ALA A 33 -12.77 -12.98 2.18
N LYS A 34 -13.54 -13.75 2.97
CA LYS A 34 -14.88 -13.33 3.43
C LYS A 34 -14.81 -12.07 4.27
N GLY A 35 -13.89 -12.00 5.24
CA GLY A 35 -13.75 -10.82 6.08
C GLY A 35 -13.35 -9.56 5.29
N LEU A 36 -12.54 -9.71 4.24
CA LEU A 36 -12.16 -8.59 3.37
C LEU A 36 -13.30 -8.10 2.46
N ILE A 37 -14.14 -9.01 1.97
CA ILE A 37 -15.21 -8.69 1.01
C ILE A 37 -16.50 -8.30 1.73
N GLU A 38 -16.85 -8.98 2.81
CA GLU A 38 -18.15 -8.90 3.47
C GLU A 38 -18.07 -8.48 4.95
N GLY A 39 -16.90 -8.63 5.60
CA GLY A 39 -16.75 -8.37 7.03
C GLY A 39 -16.66 -6.89 7.40
N ASP A 40 -16.96 -6.58 8.67
CA ASP A 40 -16.93 -5.21 9.21
C ASP A 40 -15.53 -4.57 9.17
N GLU A 41 -14.49 -5.40 9.29
CA GLU A 41 -13.09 -4.99 9.22
C GLU A 41 -12.72 -4.40 7.84
N ARG A 42 -13.48 -4.72 6.78
CA ARG A 42 -13.35 -4.14 5.44
C ARG A 42 -13.42 -2.61 5.47
N ARG A 43 -14.24 -2.04 6.35
CA ARG A 43 -14.50 -0.59 6.36
C ARG A 43 -13.23 0.20 6.63
N VAL A 44 -12.43 -0.26 7.58
CA VAL A 44 -11.17 0.39 7.97
C VAL A 44 -10.13 0.22 6.86
N LEU A 45 -9.92 -1.00 6.35
CA LEU A 45 -8.98 -1.24 5.26
C LEU A 45 -9.32 -0.42 4.01
N LYS A 46 -10.60 -0.42 3.61
CA LYS A 46 -11.06 0.31 2.43
C LYS A 46 -10.87 1.81 2.61
N LYS A 47 -11.20 2.36 3.78
CA LYS A 47 -10.99 3.78 4.08
C LYS A 47 -9.51 4.15 3.95
N ASN A 48 -8.63 3.43 4.64
CA ASN A 48 -7.19 3.72 4.61
C ASN A 48 -6.60 3.58 3.20
N MET A 49 -7.06 2.56 2.44
CA MET A 49 -6.64 2.39 1.05
C MET A 49 -7.13 3.51 0.12
N MET A 50 -8.33 4.04 0.36
CA MET A 50 -8.85 5.19 -0.40
C MET A 50 -8.05 6.47 -0.09
N GLU A 51 -7.74 6.73 1.18
CA GLU A 51 -6.87 7.84 1.57
C GLU A 51 -5.47 7.70 0.94
N MET A 52 -4.91 6.49 0.94
CA MET A 52 -3.62 6.21 0.29
C MET A 52 -3.67 6.39 -1.23
N LYS A 53 -4.77 5.99 -1.87
CA LYS A 53 -5.02 6.22 -3.30
C LYS A 53 -5.00 7.73 -3.60
N GLU A 54 -5.78 8.52 -2.86
CA GLU A 54 -5.86 9.97 -3.05
C GLU A 54 -4.50 10.64 -2.83
N ALA A 55 -3.79 10.28 -1.75
CA ALA A 55 -2.45 10.79 -1.46
C ALA A 55 -1.45 10.44 -2.59
N SER A 56 -1.52 9.23 -3.15
CA SER A 56 -0.66 8.84 -4.26
C SER A 56 -0.94 9.65 -5.53
N GLN A 57 -2.21 9.95 -5.82
CA GLN A 57 -2.59 10.78 -6.97
C GLN A 57 -2.12 12.22 -6.79
N LEU A 58 -2.22 12.77 -5.59
CA LEU A 58 -1.71 14.10 -5.25
C LEU A 58 -0.19 14.18 -5.40
N ALA A 59 0.54 13.19 -4.87
CA ALA A 59 2.00 13.13 -4.98
C ALA A 59 2.51 13.06 -6.43
N LEU A 60 1.74 12.42 -7.32
CA LEU A 60 2.04 12.28 -8.75
C LEU A 60 1.44 13.37 -9.64
N SER A 61 0.65 14.29 -9.09
CA SER A 61 0.09 15.41 -9.85
C SER A 61 1.20 16.31 -10.42
N GLN A 62 0.85 17.21 -11.34
CA GLN A 62 1.80 18.12 -11.98
C GLN A 62 2.62 18.92 -10.96
N ASP A 63 1.99 19.40 -9.89
CA ASP A 63 2.63 20.12 -8.78
C ASP A 63 2.89 19.23 -7.55
N GLY A 64 2.75 17.92 -7.72
CA GLY A 64 2.91 16.91 -6.69
C GLY A 64 4.35 16.75 -6.22
N SER A 65 4.51 16.25 -4.99
CA SER A 65 5.82 16.10 -4.36
C SER A 65 6.76 15.21 -5.16
N SER A 66 6.30 14.04 -5.62
CA SER A 66 7.13 13.11 -6.41
C SER A 66 7.54 13.71 -7.75
N THR A 67 6.62 14.42 -8.42
CA THR A 67 6.90 15.11 -9.69
C THR A 67 7.95 16.20 -9.50
N LYS A 68 7.83 17.00 -8.44
CA LYS A 68 8.79 18.05 -8.09
C LYS A 68 10.17 17.49 -7.78
N SER A 69 10.26 16.50 -6.89
CA SER A 69 11.53 15.86 -6.55
C SER A 69 12.22 15.24 -7.77
N LEU A 70 11.46 14.62 -8.68
CA LEU A 70 12.03 14.09 -9.93
C LEU A 70 12.51 15.20 -10.87
N SER A 71 11.75 16.30 -10.97
CA SER A 71 12.12 17.48 -11.75
C SER A 71 13.41 18.14 -11.24
N GLU A 72 13.56 18.26 -9.92
CA GLU A 72 14.78 18.76 -9.27
C GLU A 72 16.01 17.94 -9.67
N VAL A 73 15.94 16.61 -9.55
CA VAL A 73 17.03 15.72 -9.97
C VAL A 73 17.34 15.88 -11.47
N ALA A 74 16.31 15.96 -12.32
CA ALA A 74 16.49 16.14 -13.75
C ALA A 74 17.17 17.47 -14.10
N ASN A 75 16.88 18.55 -13.36
CA ASN A 75 17.52 19.85 -13.55
C ASN A 75 18.99 19.82 -13.13
N ILE A 76 19.32 19.20 -11.99
CA ILE A 76 20.71 18.99 -11.55
C ILE A 76 21.52 18.27 -12.64
N TRP A 77 20.93 17.27 -13.29
CA TRP A 77 21.61 16.54 -14.37
C TRP A 77 21.77 17.34 -15.67
N LYS A 78 20.85 18.24 -15.98
CA LYS A 78 20.97 19.14 -17.13
C LYS A 78 22.09 20.15 -16.92
N GLU A 79 22.22 20.68 -15.70
CA GLU A 79 23.25 21.65 -15.34
C GLU A 79 24.65 21.02 -15.38
N HIS A 80 24.80 19.75 -14.99
CA HIS A 80 26.08 19.01 -15.08
C HIS A 80 26.49 18.61 -16.52
N LYS A 81 25.62 18.79 -17.52
CA LYS A 81 25.93 18.50 -18.93
C LYS A 81 26.44 19.73 -19.71
N ASN A 82 26.42 20.91 -19.09
CA ASN A 82 27.06 22.12 -19.58
C ASN A 82 28.43 22.32 -18.92
#